data_AF-A0A3B0SW85-F1
#
_entry.id   AF-A0A3B0SW85-F1
#
_cell.length_a   1.000
_cell.length_b   1.000
_cell.length_c   1.000
_cell.angle_alpha   90.00
_cell.angle_beta   90.00
_cell.angle_gamma   90.00
#
_symmetry.space_group_name_H-M   'P 1'
#
loop_
_entity.id
_entity.type
_entity.pdbx_description
1 polymer ?
#
loop_
_entity_poly.entity_id
_entity_poly.type
_entity_poly.pdbx_seq_one_letter_code
_entity_poly.pdbx_strand_id
1 'polypeptide(L)'
;MQQSAAALDAGAFHNDVLGVANGTVLFLHEQSFADPKAAYAAIRQAAPFVEIIEAPAAQVSLEDAVQSYLFNSQLVTLPGGEAALIMPVESEENPRVKAFLDETAAKNNPINRVIFKNVRESMRNGGGPACLRLRVVLSEEEATAADQHFILDEAKIVNLEAWVKAHYRDRLTPDDLRDPALMIESFAAMEALTDILGLGAFYDFQQ
;
A
#
# COMPACT_ATOMS: atom_id res chain seq x y z
N MET A 1 3.58 -8.79 -21.05
CA MET A 1 4.28 -7.52 -20.77
C MET A 1 5.42 -7.82 -19.82
N GLN A 2 6.61 -7.26 -20.06
CA GLN A 2 7.81 -7.51 -19.24
C GLN A 2 8.25 -6.21 -18.56
N GLN A 3 8.65 -6.31 -17.29
CA GLN A 3 9.20 -5.20 -16.53
C GLN A 3 10.56 -4.77 -17.10
N SER A 4 10.87 -3.49 -17.03
CA SER A 4 12.17 -2.95 -17.48
C SER A 4 13.32 -3.51 -16.64
N ALA A 5 14.41 -3.93 -17.29
CA ALA A 5 15.63 -4.36 -16.60
C ALA A 5 16.25 -3.21 -15.78
N ALA A 6 16.26 -2.00 -16.33
CA ALA A 6 16.74 -0.81 -15.63
C ALA A 6 15.94 -0.53 -14.34
N ALA A 7 14.64 -0.86 -14.33
CA ALA A 7 13.80 -0.71 -13.15
C ALA A 7 14.11 -1.74 -12.07
N LEU A 8 14.37 -2.99 -12.45
CA LEU A 8 14.86 -4.03 -11.54
C LEU A 8 16.20 -3.63 -10.92
N ASP A 9 17.14 -3.15 -11.74
CA ASP A 9 18.47 -2.72 -11.29
C ASP A 9 18.42 -1.52 -10.33
N ALA A 10 17.39 -0.67 -10.44
CA ALA A 10 17.16 0.45 -9.54
C ALA A 10 16.43 0.07 -8.24
N GLY A 11 16.18 -1.22 -7.99
CA GLY A 11 15.56 -1.70 -6.75
C GLY A 11 14.05 -1.85 -6.80
N ALA A 12 13.43 -1.83 -7.99
CA ALA A 12 12.01 -2.15 -8.13
C ALA A 12 11.76 -3.66 -8.17
N PHE A 13 11.92 -4.32 -7.02
CA PHE A 13 11.82 -5.78 -6.89
C PHE A 13 10.40 -6.34 -7.17
N HIS A 14 9.38 -5.49 -7.10
CA HIS A 14 7.99 -5.81 -7.42
C HIS A 14 7.38 -4.74 -8.33
N ASN A 15 6.42 -5.12 -9.17
CA ASN A 15 5.78 -4.20 -10.11
C ASN A 15 4.98 -3.08 -9.43
N ASP A 16 4.52 -3.31 -8.19
CA ASP A 16 3.85 -2.30 -7.37
C ASP A 16 4.80 -1.19 -6.86
N VAL A 17 6.10 -1.27 -7.16
CA VAL A 17 7.06 -0.18 -6.97
C VAL A 17 7.15 0.73 -8.20
N LEU A 18 6.54 0.34 -9.33
CA LEU A 18 6.62 1.05 -10.61
C LEU A 18 5.27 1.43 -11.22
N GLY A 19 4.18 0.85 -10.73
CA GLY A 19 2.86 1.26 -11.12
C GLY A 19 1.76 0.63 -10.29
N VAL A 20 0.63 1.34 -10.23
CA VAL A 20 -0.59 0.93 -9.54
C VAL A 20 -1.79 1.21 -10.46
N ALA A 21 -2.74 0.28 -10.47
CA ALA A 21 -3.97 0.40 -11.25
C ALA A 21 -5.20 0.30 -10.35
N ASN A 22 -6.24 1.07 -10.64
CA ASN A 22 -7.54 0.98 -9.98
C ASN A 22 -8.63 1.53 -10.90
N GLY A 23 -9.71 0.78 -11.07
CA GLY A 23 -10.81 1.16 -11.97
C GLY A 23 -10.30 1.40 -13.39
N THR A 24 -10.46 2.63 -13.87
CA THR A 24 -10.02 3.06 -15.22
C THR A 24 -8.59 3.57 -15.27
N VAL A 25 -7.90 3.72 -14.14
CA VAL A 25 -6.60 4.40 -14.08
C VAL A 25 -5.46 3.40 -13.97
N LEU A 26 -4.40 3.65 -14.75
CA LEU A 26 -3.09 3.05 -14.58
C LEU A 26 -2.09 4.19 -14.31
N PHE A 27 -1.59 4.29 -13.08
CA PHE A 27 -0.59 5.26 -12.65
C PHE A 27 0.78 4.58 -12.56
N LEU A 28 1.77 5.01 -13.35
CA LEU A 28 3.05 4.31 -13.47
C LEU A 28 4.21 5.24 -13.83
N HIS A 29 5.43 4.74 -13.69
CA HIS A 29 6.63 5.39 -14.22
C HIS A 29 6.81 5.12 -15.73
N GLU A 30 7.39 6.05 -16.49
CA GLU A 30 7.61 5.83 -17.94
C GLU A 30 8.55 4.65 -18.24
N GLN A 31 9.39 4.31 -17.27
CA GLN A 31 10.37 3.22 -17.37
C GLN A 31 9.87 1.89 -16.78
N SER A 32 8.57 1.72 -16.53
CA SER A 32 8.06 0.48 -15.91
C SER A 32 8.13 -0.74 -16.83
N PHE A 33 7.92 -0.55 -18.14
CA PHE A 33 7.92 -1.64 -19.12
C PHE A 33 9.17 -1.65 -20.00
N ALA A 34 9.62 -2.85 -20.41
CA ALA A 34 10.74 -3.01 -21.33
C ALA A 34 10.44 -2.46 -22.74
N ASP A 35 9.19 -2.57 -23.19
CA ASP A 35 8.68 -1.91 -24.41
C ASP A 35 7.38 -1.17 -24.07
N PRO A 36 7.47 0.11 -23.65
CA PRO A 36 6.30 0.90 -23.28
C PRO A 36 5.29 1.06 -24.42
N LYS A 37 5.75 1.19 -25.67
CA LYS A 37 4.85 1.39 -26.81
C LYS A 37 3.98 0.17 -27.06
N ALA A 38 4.59 -1.02 -27.11
CA ALA A 38 3.85 -2.27 -27.27
C ALA A 38 2.94 -2.54 -26.05
N ALA A 39 3.42 -2.27 -24.83
CA ALA A 39 2.63 -2.43 -23.62
C ALA A 39 1.39 -1.53 -23.62
N TYR A 40 1.55 -0.23 -23.89
CA TYR A 40 0.44 0.72 -23.92
C TYR A 40 -0.56 0.43 -25.04
N ALA A 41 -0.09 -0.01 -26.20
CA ALA A 41 -0.97 -0.45 -27.29
C ALA A 41 -1.83 -1.66 -26.87
N ALA A 42 -1.21 -2.67 -26.27
CA ALA A 42 -1.92 -3.86 -25.78
C ALA A 42 -2.91 -3.53 -24.65
N ILE A 43 -2.51 -2.67 -23.71
CA ILE A 43 -3.37 -2.24 -22.60
C ILE A 43 -4.58 -1.47 -23.15
N ARG A 44 -4.38 -0.49 -24.04
CA ARG A 44 -5.50 0.27 -24.64
C ARG A 44 -6.38 -0.58 -25.54
N GLN A 45 -5.84 -1.63 -26.17
CA GLN A 45 -6.65 -2.58 -26.93
C GLN A 45 -7.56 -3.40 -26.01
N ALA A 46 -7.05 -3.88 -24.88
CA ALA A 46 -7.80 -4.69 -23.93
C ALA A 46 -8.74 -3.86 -23.04
N ALA A 47 -8.34 -2.64 -22.69
CA ALA A 47 -9.08 -1.69 -21.87
C ALA A 47 -9.09 -0.30 -22.56
N PRO A 48 -9.95 -0.08 -23.57
CA PRO A 48 -10.02 1.20 -24.29
C PRO A 48 -10.37 2.41 -23.42
N PHE A 49 -10.98 2.15 -22.26
CA PHE A 49 -11.34 3.14 -21.25
C PHE A 49 -10.18 3.54 -20.34
N VAL A 50 -9.01 2.91 -20.48
CA VAL A 50 -7.89 3.13 -19.58
C VAL A 50 -7.32 4.54 -19.71
N GLU A 51 -7.16 5.20 -18.57
CA GLU A 51 -6.41 6.43 -18.45
C GLU A 51 -5.04 6.12 -17.88
N ILE A 52 -4.01 6.29 -18.71
CA ILE A 52 -2.62 6.04 -18.34
C ILE A 52 -2.03 7.37 -17.89
N ILE A 53 -1.70 7.46 -16.60
CA ILE A 53 -1.02 8.60 -16.00
C ILE A 53 0.42 8.18 -15.76
N GLU A 54 1.31 8.75 -16.55
CA GLU A 54 2.72 8.39 -16.59
C GLU A 54 3.57 9.46 -15.90
N ALA A 55 4.46 9.05 -15.00
CA ALA A 55 5.51 9.90 -14.45
C ALA A 55 6.73 9.87 -15.38
N PRO A 56 7.07 10.98 -16.05
CA PRO A 56 8.24 11.02 -16.92
C PRO A 56 9.53 11.09 -16.08
N ALA A 57 10.59 10.40 -16.50
CA ALA A 57 11.86 10.34 -15.78
C ALA A 57 12.53 11.71 -15.66
N ALA A 58 12.19 12.63 -16.56
CA ALA A 58 12.63 14.03 -16.52
C ALA A 58 12.01 14.82 -15.35
N GLN A 59 10.84 14.42 -14.86
CA GLN A 59 10.18 15.06 -13.69
C GLN A 59 10.49 14.29 -12.40
N VAL A 60 10.34 12.98 -12.43
CA VAL A 60 10.60 12.09 -11.29
C VAL A 60 11.53 11.00 -11.78
N SER A 61 12.78 10.97 -11.29
CA SER A 61 13.69 9.90 -11.67
C SER A 61 13.23 8.56 -11.10
N LEU A 62 13.72 7.46 -11.67
CA LEU A 62 13.45 6.13 -11.15
C LEU A 62 13.95 5.95 -9.70
N GLU A 63 15.10 6.56 -9.38
CA GLU A 63 15.62 6.59 -8.00
C GLU A 63 14.68 7.34 -7.06
N ASP A 64 14.21 8.53 -7.46
CA ASP A 64 13.23 9.30 -6.68
C ASP A 64 11.95 8.49 -6.45
N ALA A 65 11.43 7.83 -7.49
CA ALA A 65 10.22 7.02 -7.41
C ALA A 65 10.37 5.82 -6.45
N VAL A 66 11.52 5.14 -6.48
CA VAL A 66 11.81 3.99 -5.61
C VAL A 66 12.02 4.45 -4.17
N GLN A 67 12.84 5.48 -3.93
CA GLN A 67 13.13 5.95 -2.57
C GLN A 67 11.90 6.55 -1.88
N SER A 68 11.03 7.21 -2.64
CA SER A 68 9.82 7.83 -2.10
C SER A 68 8.62 6.88 -2.01
N TYR A 69 8.73 5.66 -2.58
CA TYR A 69 7.64 4.70 -2.72
C TYR A 69 6.44 5.27 -3.49
N LEU A 70 6.68 6.09 -4.52
CA LEU A 70 5.64 6.81 -5.28
C LEU A 70 4.53 5.88 -5.79
N PHE A 71 4.92 4.74 -6.37
CA PHE A 71 3.96 3.79 -6.95
C PHE A 71 3.52 2.70 -5.98
N ASN A 72 4.18 2.57 -4.83
CA ASN A 72 3.73 1.70 -3.74
C ASN A 72 2.62 2.37 -2.91
N SER A 73 1.76 3.12 -3.60
CA SER A 73 0.63 3.85 -3.07
C SER A 73 -0.65 3.03 -3.22
N GLN A 74 -1.68 3.39 -2.47
CA GLN A 74 -3.02 2.93 -2.79
C GLN A 74 -3.68 3.93 -3.73
N LEU A 75 -4.17 3.46 -4.87
CA LEU A 75 -5.08 4.21 -5.71
C LEU A 75 -6.50 3.72 -5.42
N VAL A 76 -7.34 4.61 -4.89
CA VAL A 76 -8.71 4.27 -4.44
C VAL A 76 -9.74 5.12 -5.16
N THR A 77 -10.93 4.56 -5.40
CA THR A 77 -12.09 5.30 -5.91
C THR A 77 -12.86 5.87 -4.72
N LEU A 78 -13.11 7.18 -4.75
CA LEU A 78 -13.92 7.89 -3.77
C LEU A 78 -15.41 7.81 -4.14
N PRO A 79 -16.34 8.11 -3.20
CA PRO A 79 -17.78 8.00 -3.46
C PRO A 79 -18.31 8.82 -4.64
N GLY A 80 -17.65 9.91 -5.02
CA GLY A 80 -18.01 10.73 -6.19
C GLY A 80 -17.50 10.17 -7.53
N GLY A 81 -16.73 9.06 -7.51
CA GLY A 81 -16.14 8.43 -8.69
C GLY A 81 -14.72 8.90 -9.01
N GLU A 82 -14.25 9.99 -8.40
CA GLU A 82 -12.87 10.43 -8.48
C GLU A 82 -11.89 9.44 -7.81
N ALA A 83 -10.61 9.57 -8.12
CA ALA A 83 -9.55 8.76 -7.55
C ALA A 83 -8.67 9.55 -6.57
N ALA A 84 -8.25 8.89 -5.50
CA ALA A 84 -7.28 9.41 -4.55
C ALA A 84 -6.05 8.50 -4.46
N LEU A 85 -4.88 9.12 -4.32
CA LEU A 85 -3.63 8.45 -3.97
C LEU A 85 -3.41 8.50 -2.45
N ILE A 86 -3.23 7.34 -1.82
CA ILE A 86 -2.76 7.22 -0.44
C ILE A 86 -1.26 6.96 -0.48
N MET A 87 -0.50 7.94 -0.01
CA MET A 87 0.94 8.06 -0.20
C MET A 87 1.68 8.01 1.14
N PRO A 88 2.92 7.49 1.19
CA PRO A 88 3.79 7.66 2.35
C PRO A 88 4.30 9.12 2.44
N VAL A 89 4.66 9.58 3.64
CA VAL A 89 5.19 10.95 3.85
C VAL A 89 6.52 11.18 3.12
N GLU A 90 7.27 10.12 2.83
CA GLU A 90 8.50 10.17 2.04
C GLU A 90 8.27 10.71 0.62
N SER A 91 7.07 10.48 0.05
CA SER A 91 6.65 11.09 -1.22
C SER A 91 6.32 12.58 -1.11
N GLU A 92 5.90 13.05 0.07
CA GLU A 92 5.73 14.48 0.34
C GLU A 92 7.07 15.19 0.56
N GLU A 93 8.01 14.51 1.22
CA GLU A 93 9.34 15.02 1.57
C GLU A 93 10.29 15.09 0.37
N ASN A 94 10.06 14.30 -0.68
CA ASN A 94 10.79 14.41 -1.95
C ASN A 94 10.19 15.54 -2.82
N PRO A 95 10.90 16.66 -3.06
CA PRO A 95 10.32 17.82 -3.75
C PRO A 95 9.90 17.56 -5.20
N ARG A 96 10.61 16.67 -5.92
CA ARG A 96 10.28 16.32 -7.30
C ARG A 96 9.01 15.51 -7.36
N VAL A 97 8.90 14.51 -6.49
CA VAL A 97 7.72 13.66 -6.36
C VAL A 97 6.52 14.49 -5.94
N LYS A 98 6.68 15.34 -4.92
CA LYS A 98 5.61 16.24 -4.47
C LYS A 98 5.11 17.17 -5.57
N ALA A 99 6.03 17.79 -6.32
CA ALA A 99 5.66 18.66 -7.44
C ALA A 99 4.89 17.89 -8.54
N PHE A 100 5.33 16.68 -8.88
CA PHE A 100 4.63 15.82 -9.82
C PHE A 100 3.23 15.41 -9.33
N LEU A 101 3.09 15.07 -8.04
CA LEU A 101 1.81 14.73 -7.43
C LEU A 101 0.83 15.92 -7.42
N ASP A 102 1.32 17.12 -7.11
CA ASP A 102 0.53 18.34 -7.14
C ASP A 102 0.08 18.69 -8.57
N GLU A 103 0.98 18.57 -9.54
CA GLU A 103 0.65 18.75 -10.96
C GLU A 103 -0.38 17.71 -11.43
N THR A 104 -0.21 16.44 -11.02
CA THR A 104 -1.14 15.35 -11.34
C THR A 104 -2.52 15.64 -10.77
N ALA A 105 -2.63 16.01 -9.50
CA ALA A 105 -3.90 16.33 -8.86
C ALA A 105 -4.59 17.58 -9.44
N ALA A 106 -3.83 18.50 -10.02
CA ALA A 106 -4.36 19.71 -10.65
C ALA A 106 -4.79 19.53 -12.12
N LYS A 107 -4.33 18.47 -12.79
CA LYS A 107 -4.69 18.15 -14.18
C LYS A 107 -6.09 17.58 -14.28
N ASN A 108 -6.69 17.69 -15.46
CA ASN A 108 -7.97 17.05 -15.78
C ASN A 108 -7.78 15.54 -16.02
N ASN A 109 -7.68 14.78 -14.94
CA ASN A 109 -7.63 13.33 -14.90
C ASN A 109 -8.37 12.81 -13.63
N PRO A 110 -8.63 11.50 -13.48
CA PRO A 110 -9.37 10.98 -12.35
C PRO A 110 -8.68 11.17 -10.99
N ILE A 111 -7.35 11.27 -10.95
CA ILE A 111 -6.61 11.51 -9.70
C ILE A 111 -6.69 12.99 -9.36
N ASN A 112 -7.51 13.35 -8.38
CA ASN A 112 -7.68 14.74 -7.93
C ASN A 112 -7.34 14.96 -6.46
N ARG A 113 -6.92 13.90 -5.76
CA ARG A 113 -6.60 13.95 -4.33
C ARG A 113 -5.38 13.11 -4.00
N VAL A 114 -4.51 13.68 -3.18
CA VAL A 114 -3.33 13.01 -2.62
C VAL A 114 -3.41 13.12 -1.11
N ILE A 115 -3.28 11.98 -0.42
CA ILE A 115 -3.39 11.88 1.04
C ILE A 115 -2.12 11.23 1.55
N PHE A 116 -1.33 11.98 2.31
CA PHE A 116 -0.09 11.48 2.91
C PHE A 116 -0.36 10.81 4.26
N LYS A 117 0.31 9.69 4.51
CA LYS A 117 0.22 8.88 5.73
C LYS A 117 1.61 8.54 6.24
N ASN A 118 1.82 8.73 7.53
CA ASN A 118 3.06 8.34 8.18
C ASN A 118 3.04 6.84 8.48
N VAL A 119 3.84 6.09 7.72
CA VAL A 119 4.04 4.63 7.86
C VAL A 119 5.54 4.31 7.91
N ARG A 120 6.34 5.20 8.53
CA ARG A 120 7.81 5.17 8.53
C ARG A 120 8.39 3.85 9.03
N GLU A 121 7.76 3.21 10.00
CA GLU A 121 8.15 1.94 10.58
C GLU A 121 8.12 0.81 9.53
N SER A 122 7.09 0.84 8.66
CA SER A 122 6.96 -0.08 7.53
C SER A 122 7.90 0.31 6.38
N MET A 123 8.00 1.60 6.08
CA MET A 123 8.88 2.12 5.02
C MET A 123 10.36 1.79 5.27
N ARG A 124 10.81 1.84 6.52
CA ARG A 124 12.17 1.42 6.92
C ARG A 124 12.47 -0.05 6.65
N ASN A 125 11.45 -0.88 6.49
CA ASN A 125 11.54 -2.28 6.09
C ASN A 125 11.07 -2.51 4.64
N GLY A 126 10.95 -1.45 3.85
CA GLY A 126 10.60 -1.53 2.43
C GLY A 126 9.11 -1.79 2.13
N GLY A 127 8.21 -1.46 3.05
CA GLY A 127 6.76 -1.56 2.82
C GLY A 127 6.07 -0.19 2.87
N GLY A 128 5.53 0.28 1.75
CA GLY A 128 4.67 1.46 1.72
C GLY A 128 3.19 1.12 1.91
N PRO A 129 2.28 2.09 1.70
CA PRO A 129 0.84 1.89 1.85
C PRO A 129 0.26 0.70 1.06
N ALA A 130 0.79 0.41 -0.11
CA ALA A 130 0.36 -0.75 -0.90
C ALA A 130 0.82 -2.09 -0.31
N CYS A 131 1.98 -2.17 0.33
CA CYS A 131 2.46 -3.42 0.90
C CYS A 131 1.66 -3.85 2.14
N LEU A 132 1.02 -2.91 2.84
CA LEU A 132 0.27 -3.17 4.07
C LEU A 132 -1.16 -3.69 3.83
N ARG A 133 -1.53 -4.02 2.60
CA ARG A 133 -2.91 -4.35 2.23
C ARG A 133 -3.02 -5.37 1.11
N LEU A 134 -4.07 -6.17 1.18
CA LEU A 134 -4.54 -7.03 0.10
C LEU A 134 -5.84 -6.47 -0.49
N ARG A 135 -5.95 -6.41 -1.82
CA ARG A 135 -7.20 -6.02 -2.50
C ARG A 135 -8.00 -7.27 -2.83
N VAL A 136 -9.23 -7.33 -2.31
CA VAL A 136 -10.19 -8.41 -2.59
C VAL A 136 -11.48 -7.74 -3.06
N VAL A 137 -11.88 -8.00 -4.31
CA VAL A 137 -13.16 -7.51 -4.84
C VAL A 137 -14.22 -8.52 -4.48
N LEU A 138 -15.26 -8.06 -3.78
CA LEU A 138 -16.38 -8.87 -3.33
C LEU A 138 -17.67 -8.25 -3.87
N SER A 139 -18.60 -9.11 -4.28
CA SER A 139 -20.01 -8.75 -4.43
C SER A 139 -20.64 -8.47 -3.06
N GLU A 140 -21.84 -7.90 -3.05
CA GLU A 140 -22.58 -7.66 -1.80
C GLU A 140 -22.87 -8.96 -1.03
N GLU A 141 -23.19 -10.04 -1.75
CA GLU A 141 -23.40 -11.37 -1.16
C GLU A 141 -22.11 -11.91 -0.53
N GLU A 142 -20.98 -11.85 -1.25
CA GLU A 142 -19.69 -12.29 -0.74
C GLU A 142 -19.20 -11.43 0.43
N ALA A 143 -19.43 -10.11 0.40
CA ALA A 143 -19.08 -9.20 1.48
C ALA A 143 -19.90 -9.48 2.75
N THR A 144 -21.17 -9.87 2.59
CA THR A 144 -22.03 -10.29 3.70
C THR A 144 -21.61 -11.66 4.26
N ALA A 145 -21.16 -12.57 3.38
CA ALA A 145 -20.70 -13.91 3.75
C ALA A 145 -19.29 -13.92 4.34
N ALA A 146 -18.49 -12.87 4.11
CA ALA A 146 -17.18 -12.72 4.71
C ALA A 146 -17.27 -12.73 6.24
N ASP A 147 -16.21 -13.21 6.89
CA ASP A 147 -16.16 -13.22 8.34
C ASP A 147 -16.09 -11.79 8.89
N GLN A 148 -17.21 -11.35 9.48
CA GLN A 148 -17.41 -9.99 9.98
C GLN A 148 -16.45 -9.65 11.15
N HIS A 149 -15.82 -10.66 11.76
CA HIS A 149 -14.74 -10.43 12.72
C HIS A 149 -13.55 -9.68 12.12
N PHE A 150 -13.29 -9.82 10.81
CA PHE A 150 -12.19 -9.12 10.13
C PHE A 150 -12.59 -7.81 9.46
N ILE A 151 -13.89 -7.48 9.41
CA ILE A 151 -14.35 -6.20 8.84
C ILE A 151 -14.17 -5.08 9.87
N LEU A 152 -13.41 -4.05 9.52
CA LEU A 152 -13.13 -2.93 10.41
C LEU A 152 -14.34 -2.00 10.59
N ASP A 153 -14.56 -1.59 11.83
CA ASP A 153 -15.47 -0.52 12.22
C ASP A 153 -14.80 0.37 13.29
N GLU A 154 -15.47 1.46 13.69
CA GLU A 154 -14.92 2.41 14.66
C GLU A 154 -14.64 1.78 16.03
N ALA A 155 -15.50 0.87 16.50
CA ALA A 155 -15.34 0.23 17.79
C ALA A 155 -14.15 -0.73 17.80
N LYS A 156 -13.98 -1.49 16.72
CA LYS A 156 -12.85 -2.41 16.52
C LYS A 156 -11.53 -1.64 16.41
N ILE A 157 -11.52 -0.49 15.74
CA ILE A 157 -10.34 0.39 15.72
C ILE A 157 -9.95 0.80 17.13
N VAL A 158 -10.89 1.29 17.94
CA VAL A 158 -10.62 1.69 19.34
C VAL A 158 -10.09 0.53 20.17
N ASN A 159 -10.67 -0.67 20.02
CA ASN A 159 -10.22 -1.86 20.74
C ASN A 159 -8.83 -2.30 20.31
N LEU A 160 -8.53 -2.30 19.01
CA LEU A 160 -7.20 -2.63 18.48
C LEU A 160 -6.16 -1.61 18.93
N GLU A 161 -6.49 -0.31 18.98
CA GLU A 161 -5.58 0.70 19.51
C GLU A 161 -5.28 0.50 20.99
N ALA A 162 -6.29 0.16 21.80
CA ALA A 162 -6.11 -0.14 23.21
C ALA A 162 -5.24 -1.40 23.41
N TRP A 163 -5.47 -2.43 22.59
CA TRP A 163 -4.65 -3.64 22.58
C TRP A 163 -3.19 -3.35 22.21
N VAL A 164 -2.93 -2.56 21.17
CA VAL A 164 -1.56 -2.15 20.81
C VAL A 164 -0.89 -1.44 21.99
N LYS A 165 -1.57 -0.46 22.60
CA LYS A 165 -1.03 0.31 23.75
C LYS A 165 -0.75 -0.55 24.98
N ALA A 166 -1.50 -1.63 25.17
CA ALA A 166 -1.33 -2.53 26.31
C ALA A 166 -0.19 -3.54 26.11
N HIS A 167 0.06 -3.96 24.86
CA HIS A 167 0.91 -5.12 24.57
C HIS A 167 2.21 -4.81 23.82
N TYR A 168 2.30 -3.71 23.09
CA TYR A 168 3.49 -3.41 22.27
C TYR A 168 4.52 -2.65 23.09
N ARG A 169 5.79 -3.02 22.92
CA ARG A 169 6.93 -2.25 23.42
C ARG A 169 7.16 -1.04 22.51
N ASP A 170 7.44 0.12 23.09
CA ASP A 170 7.82 1.33 22.33
C ASP A 170 9.22 1.22 21.68
N ARG A 171 10.01 0.21 22.07
CA ARG A 171 11.34 -0.08 21.52
C ARG A 171 11.59 -1.58 21.52
N LEU A 172 12.14 -2.07 20.41
CA LEU A 172 12.59 -3.44 20.25
C LEU A 172 13.90 -3.46 19.46
N THR A 173 14.85 -4.28 19.91
CA THR A 173 16.15 -4.53 19.27
C THR A 173 16.36 -6.02 19.07
N PRO A 174 17.31 -6.45 18.20
CA PRO A 174 17.57 -7.88 18.01
C PRO A 174 17.96 -8.64 19.29
N ASP A 175 18.60 -7.98 20.27
CA ASP A 175 18.97 -8.61 21.54
C ASP A 175 17.75 -8.91 22.42
N ASP A 176 16.69 -8.10 22.32
CA ASP A 176 15.44 -8.30 23.06
C ASP A 176 14.72 -9.59 22.62
N LEU A 177 15.01 -10.11 21.42
CA LEU A 177 14.48 -11.39 20.95
C LEU A 177 14.95 -12.59 21.80
N ARG A 178 15.98 -12.39 22.62
CA ARG A 178 16.51 -13.41 23.54
C ARG A 178 15.82 -13.41 24.89
N ASP A 179 15.02 -12.38 25.18
CA ASP A 179 14.29 -12.23 26.43
C ASP A 179 13.04 -13.13 26.45
N PRO A 180 12.96 -14.14 27.34
CA PRO A 180 11.76 -14.99 27.44
C PRO A 180 10.49 -14.21 27.78
N ALA A 181 10.59 -13.02 28.40
CA ALA A 181 9.42 -12.19 28.68
C ALA A 181 8.75 -11.71 27.40
N LEU A 182 9.51 -11.40 26.34
CA LEU A 182 8.95 -11.00 25.05
C LEU A 182 8.04 -12.09 24.45
N MET A 183 8.43 -13.36 24.59
CA MET A 183 7.63 -14.49 24.13
C MET A 183 6.31 -14.60 24.91
N ILE A 184 6.38 -14.49 26.24
CA ILE A 184 5.20 -14.54 27.12
C ILE A 184 4.26 -13.37 26.82
N GLU A 185 4.78 -12.17 26.68
CA GLU A 185 4.03 -10.96 26.31
C GLU A 185 3.37 -11.12 24.95
N SER A 186 4.09 -11.69 23.97
CA SER A 186 3.57 -11.94 22.61
C SER A 186 2.40 -12.93 22.65
N PHE A 187 2.50 -14.03 23.39
CA PHE A 187 1.41 -15.00 23.52
C PHE A 187 0.18 -14.38 24.17
N ALA A 188 0.35 -13.65 25.27
CA ALA A 188 -0.75 -12.93 25.91
C ALA A 188 -1.39 -11.89 24.96
N ALA A 189 -0.59 -11.20 24.16
CA ALA A 189 -1.09 -10.28 23.14
C ALA A 189 -1.91 -11.01 22.08
N MET A 190 -1.41 -12.13 21.53
CA MET A 190 -2.12 -12.90 20.51
C MET A 190 -3.43 -13.51 21.05
N GLU A 191 -3.46 -13.95 22.31
CA GLU A 191 -4.71 -14.40 22.98
C GLU A 191 -5.73 -13.27 23.07
N ALA A 192 -5.33 -12.11 23.60
CA ALA A 192 -6.20 -10.95 23.68
C ALA A 192 -6.69 -10.48 22.30
N LEU A 193 -5.86 -10.62 21.26
CA LEU A 193 -6.25 -10.31 19.89
C LEU A 193 -7.30 -11.30 19.36
N THR A 194 -7.13 -12.59 19.59
CA THR A 194 -8.13 -13.60 19.19
C THR A 194 -9.45 -13.41 19.92
N ASP A 195 -9.44 -12.90 21.15
CA ASP A 195 -10.66 -12.54 21.88
C ASP A 195 -11.36 -11.33 21.25
N ILE A 196 -10.61 -10.26 20.92
CA ILE A 196 -11.14 -9.08 20.23
C ILE A 196 -11.77 -9.46 18.88
N LEU A 197 -11.13 -10.39 18.17
CA LEU A 197 -11.58 -10.88 16.87
C LEU A 197 -12.52 -12.08 16.96
N GLY A 198 -12.88 -12.57 18.15
CA GLY A 198 -13.80 -13.71 18.30
C GLY A 198 -13.36 -15.01 17.61
N LEU A 199 -12.05 -15.24 17.46
CA LEU A 199 -11.50 -16.36 16.66
C LEU A 199 -11.32 -17.67 17.46
N GLY A 200 -11.40 -17.62 18.79
CA GLY A 200 -11.07 -18.76 19.65
C GLY A 200 -9.59 -19.16 19.52
N ALA A 201 -9.30 -20.45 19.65
CA ALA A 201 -7.95 -20.99 19.49
C ALA A 201 -7.54 -21.00 18.00
N PHE A 202 -6.97 -19.88 17.55
CA PHE A 202 -6.55 -19.67 16.16
C PHE A 202 -5.07 -20.01 15.93
N TYR A 203 -4.21 -19.70 16.92
CA TYR A 203 -2.78 -19.95 16.85
C TYR A 203 -2.41 -21.31 17.45
N ASP A 204 -1.34 -21.94 16.93
CA ASP A 204 -0.89 -23.28 17.37
C ASP A 204 -0.62 -23.37 18.87
N PHE A 205 -0.15 -22.30 19.51
CA PHE A 205 0.14 -22.30 20.95
C PHE A 205 -1.12 -22.30 21.84
N GLN A 206 -2.30 -22.04 21.25
CA GLN A 206 -3.60 -22.04 21.94
C GLN A 206 -4.29 -23.41 21.92
N GLN A 207 -3.70 -24.40 21.23
CA GLN A 207 -4.23 -25.75 21.08
C GLN A 207 -3.82 -26.68 22.23
#